data_AF-A0A7W6PWG1-F1
#
_entry.id   AF-A0A7W6PWG1-F1
#
_cell.length_a   1.000
_cell.length_b   1.000
_cell.length_c   1.000
_cell.angle_alpha   90.00
_cell.angle_beta   90.00
_cell.angle_gamma   90.00
#
_symmetry.space_group_name_H-M   'P 1'
#
loop_
_entity.id
_entity.type
_entity.pdbx_description
1 polymer ?
#
loop_
_entity_poly.entity_id
_entity_poly.type
_entity_poly.pdbx_seq_one_letter_code
_entity_poly.pdbx_strand_id
1 'polypeptide(L)'
;MSKSGRTSPLPSILSQTADMQMQMTLRQVGFGAASANAMPYVPPKSAPAPRDDSALALKRRDWLLHVMEQQRALSPYASGLLTADALSGEDFLHNFYAPGRPALIKGAMEGWPAREKWTPDYLADAIGDAQIEYQGGRTQATDYELAKDRHKRRAPFRQFIALVRDGGNDAYLTAYNSAANGPALAPLQADLGHPDAYLAPTPGMLWIGGAGAFTPLHFDLTNNLLAQVTGTKHVILVPPSQTGRLAHNRHVFSDVSDLTDPARLALYPRARDLLRYEVRLTPGDLLFIPIGWWHQVRSESFSTMLTYTHFHWPNAGHENYPAG
;
A
#
# COMPACT_ATOMS: atom_id res chain seq x y z
N MET A 1 31.15 -43.86 -0.02
CA MET A 1 29.71 -43.77 0.25
C MET A 1 29.37 -42.32 0.60
N SER A 2 28.94 -41.55 -0.39
CA SER A 2 28.63 -40.12 -0.27
C SER A 2 27.11 -39.96 -0.28
N LYS A 3 26.53 -39.30 0.74
CA LYS A 3 25.13 -38.89 0.74
C LYS A 3 25.09 -37.37 0.51
N SER A 4 24.82 -36.97 -0.73
CA SER A 4 24.47 -35.60 -1.07
C SER A 4 23.01 -35.35 -0.69
N GLY A 5 22.79 -34.42 0.24
CA GLY A 5 21.47 -33.87 0.51
C GLY A 5 21.08 -32.93 -0.63
N ARG A 6 20.11 -33.33 -1.45
CA ARG A 6 19.43 -32.41 -2.38
C ARG A 6 18.54 -31.48 -1.56
N THR A 7 18.96 -30.23 -1.42
CA THR A 7 18.06 -29.13 -1.06
C THR A 7 17.23 -28.78 -2.29
N SER A 8 15.94 -29.04 -2.25
CA SER A 8 15.00 -28.55 -3.26
C SER A 8 15.00 -27.02 -3.25
N PRO A 9 15.14 -26.33 -4.39
CA PRO A 9 14.99 -24.88 -4.43
C PRO A 9 13.53 -24.52 -4.14
N LEU A 10 13.32 -23.56 -3.25
CA LEU A 10 12.03 -22.88 -3.06
C LEU A 10 11.59 -22.29 -4.41
N PRO A 11 10.32 -22.40 -4.82
CA PRO A 11 9.87 -21.76 -6.04
C PRO A 11 9.90 -20.23 -5.85
N SER A 12 10.92 -19.58 -6.40
CA SER A 12 10.82 -18.16 -6.73
C SER A 12 9.85 -18.04 -7.89
N ILE A 13 8.67 -17.47 -7.67
CA ILE A 13 7.75 -17.10 -8.76
C ILE A 13 8.24 -15.76 -9.36
N LEU A 14 9.50 -15.79 -9.81
CA LEU A 14 10.02 -14.88 -10.83
C LEU A 14 9.72 -15.53 -12.17
N SER A 15 8.53 -15.27 -12.68
CA SER A 15 8.41 -14.81 -14.05
C SER A 15 7.18 -13.92 -14.07
N GLN A 16 7.41 -12.65 -14.35
CA GLN A 16 6.40 -11.72 -14.84
C GLN A 16 5.45 -12.48 -15.77
N THR A 17 4.24 -12.79 -15.28
CA THR A 17 3.16 -13.24 -16.16
C THR A 17 2.85 -12.05 -17.05
N ALA A 18 3.29 -12.17 -18.30
CA ALA A 18 3.05 -11.24 -19.40
C ALA A 18 1.63 -10.65 -19.31
N ASP A 19 1.55 -9.33 -19.53
CA ASP A 19 0.34 -8.51 -19.54
C ASP A 19 -0.91 -9.30 -19.94
N MET A 20 -1.72 -9.64 -18.93
CA MET A 20 -3.05 -10.19 -19.17
C MET A 20 -4.06 -9.05 -19.19
N GLN A 21 -4.34 -8.53 -20.39
CA GLN A 21 -5.52 -7.71 -20.64
C GLN A 21 -6.77 -8.45 -20.13
N MET A 22 -7.40 -7.91 -19.10
CA MET A 22 -8.52 -8.56 -18.43
C MET A 22 -9.81 -8.35 -19.25
N GLN A 23 -10.13 -9.28 -20.15
CA GLN A 23 -11.50 -9.45 -20.66
C GLN A 23 -12.24 -10.51 -19.82
N MET A 24 -12.91 -10.07 -18.75
CA MET A 24 -13.75 -10.94 -17.93
C MET A 24 -15.19 -10.95 -18.46
N THR A 25 -15.57 -11.99 -19.20
CA THR A 25 -17.00 -12.33 -19.38
C THR A 25 -17.39 -13.35 -18.31
N LEU A 26 -17.70 -12.89 -17.09
CA LEU A 26 -18.25 -13.75 -16.05
C LEU A 26 -19.73 -14.03 -16.37
N ARG A 27 -20.02 -15.21 -16.91
CA ARG A 27 -21.40 -15.70 -16.95
C ARG A 27 -21.83 -16.03 -15.53
N GLN A 28 -22.85 -15.32 -15.03
CA GLN A 28 -23.55 -15.72 -13.82
C GLN A 28 -24.05 -17.16 -13.99
N VAL A 29 -23.44 -18.09 -13.26
CA VAL A 29 -24.10 -19.35 -12.95
C VAL A 29 -24.96 -19.03 -11.75
N GLY A 30 -26.26 -18.86 -11.98
CA GLY A 30 -27.21 -18.38 -10.99
C GLY A 30 -27.23 -19.26 -9.73
N PHE A 31 -26.59 -18.79 -8.67
CA PHE A 31 -27.06 -19.07 -7.32
C PHE A 31 -28.13 -18.01 -7.03
N GLY A 32 -29.35 -18.44 -6.73
CA GLY A 32 -30.53 -17.57 -6.59
C GLY A 32 -30.26 -16.32 -5.73
N ALA A 33 -30.94 -15.22 -6.07
CA ALA A 33 -30.77 -13.90 -5.48
C ALA A 33 -30.62 -13.95 -3.94
N ALA A 34 -29.37 -13.85 -3.47
CA ALA A 34 -29.11 -13.51 -2.08
C ALA A 34 -29.45 -12.02 -1.91
N SER A 35 -30.45 -11.71 -1.09
CA SER A 35 -30.83 -10.33 -0.82
C SER A 35 -29.65 -9.59 -0.21
N ALA A 36 -29.35 -8.42 -0.76
CA ALA A 36 -28.37 -7.49 -0.22
C ALA A 36 -28.96 -6.82 1.04
N ASN A 37 -28.88 -7.53 2.17
CA ASN A 37 -29.03 -6.95 3.51
C ASN A 37 -27.82 -7.39 4.34
N ALA A 38 -26.67 -6.76 4.06
CA ALA A 38 -25.53 -6.82 4.99
C ALA A 38 -25.90 -5.99 6.23
N MET A 39 -26.31 -6.66 7.31
CA MET A 39 -26.50 -6.01 8.60
C MET A 39 -25.16 -5.47 9.12
N PRO A 40 -25.09 -4.25 9.66
CA PRO A 40 -23.88 -3.75 10.31
C PRO A 40 -23.50 -4.69 11.47
N TYR A 41 -22.21 -4.98 11.58
CA TYR A 41 -21.68 -5.80 12.67
C TYR A 41 -22.01 -5.16 14.03
N VAL A 42 -22.77 -5.87 14.86
CA VAL A 42 -23.06 -5.50 16.24
C VAL A 42 -22.25 -6.40 17.16
N PRO A 43 -21.30 -5.88 17.96
CA PRO A 43 -20.51 -6.71 18.87
C PRO A 43 -21.42 -7.33 19.95
N PRO A 44 -21.18 -8.58 20.36
CA PRO A 44 -22.01 -9.24 21.37
C PRO A 44 -21.87 -8.59 22.75
N LYS A 45 -22.99 -8.50 23.49
CA LYS A 45 -23.00 -8.09 24.90
C LYS A 45 -22.34 -9.17 25.76
N SER A 46 -21.25 -8.78 26.42
CA SER A 46 -20.52 -9.46 27.51
C SER A 46 -20.49 -11.00 27.47
N ALA A 47 -19.39 -11.55 26.96
CA ALA A 47 -19.07 -12.97 27.06
C ALA A 47 -18.74 -13.39 28.53
N PRO A 48 -18.98 -14.66 28.90
CA PRO A 48 -18.59 -15.19 30.21
C PRO A 48 -17.05 -15.17 30.40
N ALA A 49 -16.60 -15.15 31.66
CA ALA A 49 -15.19 -15.02 32.04
C ALA A 49 -14.26 -16.06 31.36
N PRO A 50 -13.02 -15.68 31.01
CA PRO A 50 -12.22 -16.40 30.02
C PRO A 50 -11.66 -17.70 30.57
N ARG A 51 -12.01 -18.82 29.93
CA ARG A 51 -11.03 -19.92 29.75
C ARG A 51 -9.96 -19.41 28.78
N ASP A 52 -8.77 -20.01 28.78
CA ASP A 52 -7.68 -19.74 27.80
C ASP A 52 -8.05 -20.19 26.35
N ASP A 53 -9.30 -19.94 25.96
CA ASP A 53 -9.91 -20.25 24.69
C ASP A 53 -9.45 -19.26 23.61
N SER A 54 -8.97 -18.07 24.00
CA SER A 54 -8.50 -17.03 23.06
C SER A 54 -7.27 -17.46 22.27
N ALA A 55 -6.31 -18.14 22.90
CA ALA A 55 -5.12 -18.63 22.21
C ALA A 55 -5.47 -19.73 21.19
N LEU A 56 -6.38 -20.62 21.53
CA LEU A 56 -6.87 -21.66 20.61
C LEU A 56 -7.71 -21.06 19.48
N ALA A 57 -8.57 -20.08 19.78
CA ALA A 57 -9.35 -19.37 18.78
C ALA A 57 -8.46 -18.64 17.76
N LEU A 58 -7.39 -17.99 18.24
CA LEU A 58 -6.40 -17.35 17.39
C LEU A 58 -5.69 -18.37 16.47
N LYS A 59 -5.22 -19.49 17.03
CA LYS A 59 -4.61 -20.57 16.25
C LYS A 59 -5.55 -21.13 15.17
N ARG A 60 -6.83 -21.29 15.49
CA ARG A 60 -7.86 -21.75 14.52
C ARG A 60 -8.12 -20.73 13.43
N ARG A 61 -8.18 -19.44 13.78
CA ARG A 61 -8.30 -18.34 12.80
C ARG A 61 -7.11 -18.33 11.84
N ASP A 62 -5.90 -18.41 12.39
CA ASP A 62 -4.68 -18.39 11.59
C ASP A 62 -4.57 -19.62 10.67
N TRP A 63 -4.99 -20.80 11.15
CA TRP A 63 -5.08 -22.00 10.32
C TRP A 63 -6.08 -21.83 9.17
N LEU A 64 -7.28 -21.29 9.44
CA LEU A 64 -8.30 -21.07 8.41
C LEU A 64 -7.80 -20.08 7.34
N LEU A 65 -7.23 -18.95 7.76
CA LEU A 65 -6.66 -17.95 6.85
C LEU A 65 -5.55 -18.55 5.98
N HIS A 66 -4.71 -19.41 6.55
CA HIS A 66 -3.65 -20.10 5.81
C HIS A 66 -4.23 -21.05 4.75
N VAL A 67 -5.22 -21.88 5.09
CA VAL A 67 -5.85 -22.81 4.14
C VAL A 67 -6.55 -22.05 3.01
N MET A 68 -7.26 -20.96 3.33
CA MET A 68 -7.90 -20.12 2.31
C MET A 68 -6.87 -19.50 1.36
N GLU A 69 -5.70 -19.11 1.85
CA GLU A 69 -4.61 -18.62 1.00
C GLU A 69 -4.05 -19.71 0.09
N GLN A 70 -3.86 -20.93 0.61
CA GLN A 70 -3.42 -22.07 -0.20
C GLN A 70 -4.42 -22.40 -1.32
N GLN A 71 -5.72 -22.28 -1.05
CA GLN A 71 -6.76 -22.44 -2.07
C GLN A 71 -6.72 -21.34 -3.12
N ARG A 72 -6.56 -20.07 -2.71
CA ARG A 72 -6.38 -18.96 -3.67
C ARG A 72 -5.17 -19.18 -4.56
N ALA A 73 -4.06 -19.65 -4.00
CA ALA A 73 -2.82 -19.91 -4.72
C ALA A 73 -2.93 -20.99 -5.83
N LEU A 74 -4.03 -21.76 -5.87
CA LEU A 74 -4.30 -22.70 -6.96
C LEU A 74 -4.60 -22.01 -8.30
N SER A 75 -4.94 -20.72 -8.29
CA SER A 75 -5.23 -19.95 -9.49
C SER A 75 -4.50 -18.62 -9.49
N PRO A 76 -3.66 -18.33 -10.51
CA PRO A 76 -3.02 -17.02 -10.62
C PRO A 76 -4.04 -15.88 -10.78
N TYR A 77 -5.24 -16.17 -11.28
CA TYR A 77 -6.33 -15.19 -11.34
C TYR A 77 -6.93 -14.86 -9.98
N ALA A 78 -6.79 -15.73 -8.98
CA ALA A 78 -7.32 -15.52 -7.63
C ALA A 78 -6.25 -14.99 -6.67
N SER A 79 -5.00 -15.46 -6.81
CA SER A 79 -3.89 -15.07 -5.95
C SER A 79 -2.97 -14.02 -6.54
N GLY A 80 -2.98 -13.74 -7.84
CA GLY A 80 -2.03 -12.80 -8.46
C GLY A 80 -2.33 -11.33 -8.14
N LEU A 81 -1.27 -10.51 -8.11
CA LEU A 81 -1.39 -9.06 -8.31
C LEU A 81 -1.61 -8.82 -9.81
N LEU A 82 -2.86 -8.57 -10.20
CA LEU A 82 -3.23 -8.46 -11.60
C LEU A 82 -3.00 -7.04 -12.11
N THR A 83 -2.51 -6.93 -13.33
CA THR A 83 -2.48 -5.69 -14.10
C THR A 83 -3.75 -5.58 -14.93
N ALA A 84 -4.41 -4.42 -14.91
CA ALA A 84 -5.58 -4.14 -15.71
C ALA A 84 -5.43 -2.79 -16.44
N ASP A 85 -5.61 -2.81 -17.76
CA ASP A 85 -5.71 -1.61 -18.59
C ASP A 85 -7.17 -1.16 -18.68
N ALA A 86 -7.40 0.16 -18.64
CA ALA A 86 -8.73 0.75 -18.86
C ALA A 86 -9.85 0.10 -18.02
N LEU A 87 -9.54 -0.24 -16.76
CA LEU A 87 -10.46 -0.94 -15.86
C LEU A 87 -11.71 -0.08 -15.59
N SER A 88 -12.89 -0.65 -15.80
CA SER A 88 -14.14 0.03 -15.49
C SER A 88 -14.36 0.13 -13.97
N GLY A 89 -15.17 1.10 -13.51
CA GLY A 89 -15.53 1.18 -12.09
C GLY A 89 -16.30 -0.05 -11.58
N GLU A 90 -17.13 -0.65 -12.43
CA GLU A 90 -17.89 -1.87 -12.12
C GLU A 90 -16.95 -3.08 -11.97
N ASP A 91 -16.03 -3.27 -12.92
CA ASP A 91 -15.05 -4.35 -12.84
C ASP A 91 -14.09 -4.16 -11.66
N PHE A 92 -13.71 -2.92 -11.37
CA PHE A 92 -12.92 -2.59 -10.20
C PHE A 92 -13.64 -2.99 -8.90
N LEU A 93 -14.93 -2.65 -8.78
CA LEU A 93 -15.74 -3.02 -7.63
C LEU A 93 -15.80 -4.54 -7.44
N HIS A 94 -16.24 -5.26 -8.48
CA HIS A 94 -16.57 -6.67 -8.37
C HIS A 94 -15.35 -7.57 -8.24
N ASN A 95 -14.23 -7.21 -8.89
CA ASN A 95 -13.07 -8.10 -8.96
C ASN A 95 -11.97 -7.75 -7.96
N PHE A 96 -11.93 -6.51 -7.46
CA PHE A 96 -10.84 -6.01 -6.63
C PHE A 96 -11.30 -5.37 -5.32
N TYR A 97 -12.15 -4.34 -5.38
CA TYR A 97 -12.56 -3.60 -4.19
C TYR A 97 -13.35 -4.47 -3.20
N ALA A 98 -14.47 -5.05 -3.63
CA ALA A 98 -15.32 -5.85 -2.75
C ALA A 98 -14.65 -7.18 -2.31
N PRO A 99 -13.86 -7.88 -3.16
CA PRO A 99 -13.12 -9.06 -2.73
C PRO A 99 -11.87 -8.77 -1.88
N GLY A 100 -11.45 -7.51 -1.74
CA GLY A 100 -10.24 -7.14 -1.00
C GLY A 100 -8.95 -7.63 -1.67
N ARG A 101 -8.84 -7.47 -3.00
CA ARG A 101 -7.70 -7.94 -3.82
C ARG A 101 -6.95 -6.75 -4.43
N PRO A 102 -5.61 -6.72 -4.36
CA PRO A 102 -4.83 -5.63 -4.93
C PRO A 102 -4.83 -5.69 -6.46
N ALA A 103 -4.65 -4.53 -7.08
CA ALA A 103 -4.65 -4.39 -8.53
C ALA A 103 -3.66 -3.31 -8.96
N LEU A 104 -2.90 -3.58 -10.03
CA LEU A 104 -2.16 -2.57 -10.76
C LEU A 104 -3.04 -2.11 -11.94
N ILE A 105 -3.38 -0.83 -11.98
CA ILE A 105 -4.27 -0.26 -13.00
C ILE A 105 -3.45 0.69 -13.86
N LYS A 106 -3.53 0.50 -15.17
CA LYS A 106 -2.80 1.27 -16.19
C LYS A 106 -3.76 2.18 -16.96
N GLY A 107 -3.23 3.27 -17.50
CA GLY A 107 -3.96 4.20 -18.37
C GLY A 107 -4.94 5.15 -17.66
N ALA A 108 -5.20 4.97 -16.37
CA ALA A 108 -6.13 5.81 -15.61
C ALA A 108 -5.61 7.24 -15.33
N MET A 109 -4.33 7.50 -15.60
CA MET A 109 -3.69 8.81 -15.48
C MET A 109 -3.29 9.39 -16.84
N GLU A 110 -3.88 8.90 -17.92
CA GLU A 110 -3.60 9.43 -19.26
C GLU A 110 -4.04 10.90 -19.36
N GLY A 111 -3.19 11.73 -19.99
CA GLY A 111 -3.46 13.16 -20.14
C GLY A 111 -3.22 14.04 -18.92
N TRP A 112 -2.74 13.51 -17.79
CA TRP A 112 -2.38 14.35 -16.63
C TRP A 112 -1.12 15.18 -16.93
N PRO A 113 -1.19 16.54 -16.97
CA PRO A 113 -0.01 17.37 -17.21
C PRO A 113 1.15 17.11 -16.23
N ALA A 114 0.83 16.73 -14.99
CA ALA A 114 1.81 16.44 -13.95
C ALA A 114 2.82 15.36 -14.34
N ARG A 115 2.43 14.37 -15.16
CA ARG A 115 3.32 13.27 -15.59
C ARG A 115 4.51 13.76 -16.41
N GLU A 116 4.35 14.87 -17.12
CA GLU A 116 5.39 15.49 -17.94
C GLU A 116 6.04 16.67 -17.21
N LYS A 117 5.23 17.46 -16.47
CA LYS A 117 5.67 18.73 -15.89
C LYS A 117 6.42 18.58 -14.57
N TRP A 118 6.08 17.60 -13.72
CA TRP A 118 6.56 17.54 -12.33
C TRP A 118 8.01 17.05 -12.17
N THR A 119 8.94 17.76 -12.80
CA THR A 119 10.36 17.67 -12.51
C THR A 119 10.66 18.38 -11.18
N PRO A 120 11.77 18.03 -10.51
CA PRO A 120 12.22 18.77 -9.35
C PRO A 120 12.37 20.29 -9.60
N ASP A 121 12.79 20.72 -10.80
CA ASP A 121 12.96 22.14 -11.13
C ASP A 121 11.60 22.83 -11.22
N TYR A 122 10.67 22.23 -11.97
CA TYR A 122 9.31 22.76 -12.10
C TYR A 122 8.61 22.89 -10.75
N LEU A 123 8.70 21.87 -9.89
CA LEU A 123 8.07 21.90 -8.58
C LEU A 123 8.67 23.03 -7.71
N ALA A 124 10.00 23.17 -7.71
CA ALA A 124 10.69 24.21 -6.97
C ALA A 124 10.31 25.63 -7.46
N ASP A 125 10.09 25.80 -8.76
CA ASP A 125 9.67 27.06 -9.36
C ASP A 125 8.19 27.36 -9.11
N ALA A 126 7.31 26.38 -9.31
CA ALA A 126 5.86 26.53 -9.17
C ALA A 126 5.43 26.85 -7.74
N ILE A 127 6.10 26.27 -6.74
CA ILE A 127 5.79 26.50 -5.33
C ILE A 127 6.65 27.60 -4.70
N GLY A 128 7.88 27.78 -5.17
CA GLY A 128 8.79 28.81 -4.67
C GLY A 128 9.18 28.62 -3.20
N ASP A 129 9.18 29.71 -2.44
CA ASP A 129 9.63 29.72 -1.03
C ASP A 129 8.48 29.55 -0.02
N ALA A 130 7.32 29.08 -0.47
CA ALA A 130 6.22 28.73 0.42
C ALA A 130 6.71 27.76 1.51
N GLN A 131 6.33 28.04 2.77
CA GLN A 131 6.72 27.22 3.90
C GLN A 131 5.91 25.92 3.91
N ILE A 132 6.60 24.78 3.88
CA ILE A 132 5.99 23.45 3.94
C ILE A 132 6.48 22.68 5.16
N GLU A 133 5.69 21.71 5.58
CA GLU A 133 6.04 20.71 6.58
C GLU A 133 6.43 19.39 5.92
N TYR A 134 7.51 18.77 6.38
CA TYR A 134 7.94 17.44 5.94
C TYR A 134 8.52 16.66 7.13
N GLN A 135 8.74 15.37 6.95
CA GLN A 135 9.47 14.56 7.93
C GLN A 135 10.98 14.62 7.63
N GLY A 136 11.76 15.16 8.57
CA GLY A 136 13.21 15.31 8.53
C GLY A 136 13.95 14.40 9.52
N GLY A 137 15.27 14.19 9.33
CA GLY A 137 16.11 13.43 10.26
C GLY A 137 15.75 11.94 10.37
N ARG A 138 15.09 11.38 9.36
CA ARG A 138 14.56 10.01 9.38
C ARG A 138 15.67 8.96 9.29
N THR A 139 16.80 9.27 8.65
CA THR A 139 17.88 8.29 8.41
C THR A 139 18.50 7.77 9.71
N GLN A 140 18.53 8.61 10.74
CA GLN A 140 19.13 8.29 12.05
C GLN A 140 18.11 7.70 13.04
N ALA A 141 16.87 7.48 12.62
CA ALA A 141 15.80 6.96 13.46
C ALA A 141 15.26 5.65 12.93
N THR A 142 14.88 4.74 13.81
CA THR A 142 14.22 3.47 13.45
C THR A 142 12.71 3.51 13.69
N ASP A 143 12.20 4.62 14.22
CA ASP A 143 10.79 4.79 14.62
C ASP A 143 10.15 6.05 14.01
N TYR A 144 10.71 6.58 12.92
CA TYR A 144 10.23 7.82 12.29
C TYR A 144 8.75 7.79 11.87
N GLU A 145 8.22 6.61 11.51
CA GLU A 145 6.78 6.47 11.20
C GLU A 145 5.89 6.39 12.45
N LEU A 146 6.44 6.13 13.62
CA LEU A 146 5.68 6.05 14.87
C LEU A 146 5.81 7.33 15.69
N ALA A 147 6.98 7.96 15.67
CA ALA A 147 7.26 9.21 16.36
C ALA A 147 7.24 10.42 15.41
N LYS A 148 6.23 10.47 14.52
CA LYS A 148 6.15 11.44 13.41
C LYS A 148 6.33 12.90 13.86
N ASP A 149 5.76 13.27 15.01
CA ASP A 149 5.89 14.62 15.58
C ASP A 149 7.34 15.04 15.84
N ARG A 150 8.22 14.11 16.27
CA ARG A 150 9.65 14.41 16.48
C ARG A 150 10.39 14.69 15.17
N HIS A 151 9.85 14.19 14.06
CA HIS A 151 10.42 14.32 12.73
C HIS A 151 9.81 15.48 11.94
N LYS A 152 8.81 16.20 12.44
CA LYS A 152 8.30 17.39 11.76
C LYS A 152 9.40 18.44 11.61
N ARG A 153 9.58 18.93 10.37
CA ARG A 153 10.44 20.05 10.02
C ARG A 153 9.67 21.00 9.12
N ARG A 154 10.05 22.28 9.15
CA ARG A 154 9.54 23.29 8.22
C ARG A 154 10.69 23.95 7.48
N ALA A 155 10.49 24.21 6.21
CA ALA A 155 11.45 24.90 5.35
C ALA A 155 10.74 25.54 4.15
N PRO A 156 11.37 26.50 3.45
CA PRO A 156 10.95 26.87 2.11
C PRO A 156 10.92 25.62 1.20
N PHE A 157 9.91 25.52 0.33
CA PHE A 157 9.75 24.35 -0.54
C PHE A 157 10.96 24.12 -1.46
N ARG A 158 11.59 25.19 -1.97
CA ARG A 158 12.86 25.10 -2.73
C ARG A 158 13.97 24.38 -1.95
N GLN A 159 14.13 24.70 -0.67
CA GLN A 159 15.12 24.05 0.17
C GLN A 159 14.78 22.57 0.39
N PHE A 160 13.49 22.26 0.61
CA PHE A 160 13.04 20.87 0.72
C PHE A 160 13.34 20.08 -0.57
N ILE A 161 13.03 20.61 -1.75
CA ILE A 161 13.32 19.93 -3.01
C ILE A 161 14.83 19.70 -3.21
N ALA A 162 15.69 20.64 -2.80
CA ALA A 162 17.13 20.43 -2.83
C ALA A 162 17.55 19.22 -1.98
N LEU A 163 17.05 19.12 -0.73
CA LEU A 163 17.31 17.95 0.13
C LEU A 163 16.82 16.64 -0.48
N VAL A 164 15.66 16.66 -1.13
CA VAL A 164 15.06 15.48 -1.76
C VAL A 164 15.88 15.02 -2.98
N ARG A 165 16.53 15.93 -3.71
CA ARG A 165 17.41 15.59 -4.85
C ARG A 165 18.66 14.84 -4.42
N ASP A 166 19.21 15.17 -3.25
CA ASP A 166 20.39 14.49 -2.71
C ASP A 166 20.10 13.01 -2.36
N GLY A 167 18.81 12.65 -2.26
CA GLY A 167 18.36 11.30 -1.99
C GLY A 167 18.45 10.93 -0.51
N GLY A 168 18.46 9.62 -0.26
CA GLY A 168 18.32 9.06 1.08
C GLY A 168 16.88 9.14 1.60
N ASN A 169 16.74 8.84 2.89
CA ASN A 169 15.44 8.84 3.57
C ASN A 169 15.24 10.08 4.43
N ASP A 170 16.20 11.01 4.51
CA ASP A 170 16.21 12.02 5.58
C ASP A 170 15.08 13.04 5.48
N ALA A 171 14.72 13.46 4.27
CA ALA A 171 13.64 14.39 3.99
C ALA A 171 12.54 13.69 3.16
N TYR A 172 11.33 13.62 3.70
CA TYR A 172 10.18 13.02 3.01
C TYR A 172 8.88 13.76 3.33
N LEU A 173 8.19 14.24 2.30
CA LEU A 173 6.82 14.75 2.43
C LEU A 173 5.87 13.55 2.35
N THR A 174 5.02 13.40 3.36
CA THR A 174 4.14 12.24 3.53
C THR A 174 2.68 12.63 3.67
N ALA A 175 1.77 11.65 3.58
CA ALA A 175 0.35 11.85 3.85
C ALA A 175 0.08 12.55 5.20
N TYR A 176 0.91 12.27 6.21
CA TYR A 176 0.79 12.87 7.55
C TYR A 176 0.93 14.40 7.54
N ASN A 177 1.70 14.97 6.61
CA ASN A 177 1.90 16.41 6.49
C ASN A 177 0.97 17.07 5.44
N SER A 178 0.13 16.29 4.77
CA SER A 178 -0.66 16.77 3.61
C SER A 178 -1.61 17.90 3.97
N ALA A 179 -2.32 17.80 5.10
CA ALA A 179 -3.26 18.84 5.53
C ALA A 179 -2.55 20.19 5.77
N ALA A 180 -1.40 20.16 6.44
CA ALA A 180 -0.61 21.37 6.71
C ALA A 180 -0.05 22.02 5.44
N ASN A 181 0.19 21.22 4.40
CA ASN A 181 0.76 21.67 3.13
C ASN A 181 -0.27 22.06 2.07
N GLY A 182 -1.57 21.80 2.30
CA GLY A 182 -2.63 22.02 1.32
C GLY A 182 -2.57 23.39 0.63
N PRO A 183 -2.52 24.52 1.37
CA PRO A 183 -2.42 25.85 0.78
C PRO A 183 -1.16 26.07 -0.05
N ALA A 184 0.00 25.59 0.42
CA ALA A 184 1.28 25.75 -0.28
C ALA A 184 1.34 24.92 -1.56
N LEU A 185 0.70 23.75 -1.59
CA LEU A 185 0.70 22.83 -2.72
C LEU A 185 -0.48 23.01 -3.68
N ALA A 186 -1.41 23.91 -3.37
CA ALA A 186 -2.58 24.21 -4.20
C ALA A 186 -2.26 24.50 -5.68
N PRO A 187 -1.16 25.21 -6.04
CA PRO A 187 -0.82 25.45 -7.44
C PRO A 187 -0.65 24.18 -8.28
N LEU A 188 -0.25 23.06 -7.66
CA LEU A 188 -0.03 21.79 -8.34
C LEU A 188 -1.33 21.09 -8.76
N GLN A 189 -2.48 21.45 -8.17
CA GLN A 189 -3.77 20.81 -8.46
C GLN A 189 -4.20 21.00 -9.92
N ALA A 190 -3.80 22.10 -10.56
CA ALA A 190 -4.12 22.36 -11.96
C ALA A 190 -3.43 21.39 -12.94
N ASP A 191 -2.38 20.68 -12.49
CA ASP A 191 -1.66 19.70 -13.30
C ASP A 191 -2.19 18.26 -13.10
N LEU A 192 -3.14 18.07 -12.19
CA LEU A 192 -3.70 16.76 -11.86
C LEU A 192 -5.03 16.54 -12.57
N GLY A 193 -5.23 15.35 -13.13
CA GLY A 193 -6.56 14.85 -13.42
C GLY A 193 -7.15 14.10 -12.22
N HIS A 194 -8.26 13.40 -12.45
CA HIS A 194 -8.94 12.62 -11.41
C HIS A 194 -9.40 11.28 -11.96
N PRO A 195 -9.13 10.14 -11.28
CA PRO A 195 -9.58 8.83 -11.75
C PRO A 195 -11.04 8.59 -11.33
N ASP A 196 -11.96 9.26 -12.04
CA ASP A 196 -13.41 9.30 -11.77
C ASP A 196 -14.07 7.92 -11.69
N ALA A 197 -13.50 6.89 -12.33
CA ALA A 197 -14.05 5.54 -12.29
C ALA A 197 -14.08 4.93 -10.88
N TYR A 198 -13.23 5.41 -9.96
CA TYR A 198 -13.03 4.79 -8.65
C TYR A 198 -13.25 5.73 -7.47
N LEU A 199 -13.02 7.03 -7.67
CA LEU A 199 -12.88 8.01 -6.59
C LEU A 199 -13.94 9.12 -6.65
N ALA A 200 -14.43 9.51 -5.49
CA ALA A 200 -15.15 10.77 -5.31
C ALA A 200 -14.20 11.98 -5.49
N PRO A 201 -14.69 13.16 -5.93
CA PRO A 201 -13.88 14.31 -6.30
C PRO A 201 -13.28 15.01 -5.07
N THR A 202 -12.24 14.41 -4.50
CA THR A 202 -11.50 14.91 -3.34
C THR A 202 -10.00 14.89 -3.64
N PRO A 203 -9.23 15.88 -3.15
CA PRO A 203 -7.79 15.90 -3.35
C PRO A 203 -7.09 14.69 -2.72
N GLY A 204 -6.09 14.16 -3.41
CA GLY A 204 -5.22 13.12 -2.88
C GLY A 204 -4.18 13.68 -1.90
N MET A 205 -3.62 12.80 -1.08
CA MET A 205 -2.51 13.11 -0.19
C MET A 205 -1.19 12.97 -0.94
N LEU A 206 -0.43 14.06 -1.06
CA LEU A 206 0.81 14.08 -1.83
C LEU A 206 1.98 13.49 -1.04
N TRP A 207 2.83 12.75 -1.74
CA TRP A 207 4.12 12.25 -1.28
C TRP A 207 5.21 12.76 -2.20
N ILE A 208 6.29 13.31 -1.64
CA ILE A 208 7.47 13.76 -2.39
C ILE A 208 8.72 13.28 -1.66
N GLY A 209 9.54 12.46 -2.31
CA GLY A 209 10.74 11.87 -1.73
C GLY A 209 11.83 11.56 -2.74
N GLY A 210 13.06 11.48 -2.25
CA GLY A 210 14.24 11.18 -3.06
C GLY A 210 14.45 9.69 -3.26
N ALA A 211 15.46 9.33 -4.06
CA ALA A 211 15.92 7.95 -4.15
C ALA A 211 16.35 7.46 -2.76
N GLY A 212 15.75 6.39 -2.25
CA GLY A 212 16.00 5.86 -0.91
C GLY A 212 14.97 6.26 0.15
N ALA A 213 14.01 7.15 -0.15
CA ALA A 213 12.89 7.40 0.74
C ALA A 213 12.11 6.09 0.97
N PHE A 214 11.82 5.77 2.24
CA PHE A 214 11.35 4.44 2.61
C PHE A 214 10.25 4.50 3.68
N THR A 215 9.12 3.86 3.37
CA THR A 215 8.05 3.55 4.32
C THR A 215 8.14 2.06 4.69
N PRO A 216 8.48 1.73 5.96
CA PRO A 216 8.59 0.35 6.46
C PRO A 216 7.30 -0.47 6.30
N LEU A 217 7.42 -1.79 6.50
CA LEU A 217 6.29 -2.71 6.42
C LEU A 217 5.18 -2.36 7.44
N HIS A 218 4.02 -2.03 6.92
CA HIS A 218 2.81 -1.69 7.67
C HIS A 218 1.57 -2.10 6.89
N PHE A 219 0.39 -2.02 7.49
CA PHE A 219 -0.86 -1.97 6.73
C PHE A 219 -1.59 -0.68 7.08
N ASP A 220 -2.57 -0.33 6.26
CA ASP A 220 -3.46 0.79 6.55
C ASP A 220 -4.83 0.30 6.98
N LEU A 221 -5.50 1.16 7.75
CA LEU A 221 -6.87 0.96 8.23
C LEU A 221 -7.93 1.35 7.19
N THR A 222 -7.49 1.67 5.98
CA THR A 222 -8.30 2.05 4.83
C THR A 222 -7.85 1.27 3.61
N ASN A 223 -8.75 1.12 2.64
CA ASN A 223 -8.34 0.89 1.27
C ASN A 223 -7.62 2.13 0.75
N ASN A 224 -6.60 1.94 -0.10
CA ASN A 224 -5.82 3.02 -0.70
C ASN A 224 -5.69 2.84 -2.20
N LEU A 225 -5.72 3.95 -2.93
CA LEU A 225 -5.32 4.02 -4.34
C LEU A 225 -4.08 4.91 -4.45
N LEU A 226 -2.95 4.30 -4.76
CA LEU A 226 -1.66 4.98 -4.93
C LEU A 226 -1.52 5.37 -6.39
N ALA A 227 -1.34 6.65 -6.70
CA ALA A 227 -1.14 7.17 -8.04
C ALA A 227 0.31 7.62 -8.24
N GLN A 228 1.09 6.88 -9.01
CA GLN A 228 2.50 7.17 -9.24
C GLN A 228 2.64 8.22 -10.35
N VAL A 229 3.00 9.45 -9.99
CA VAL A 229 3.03 10.58 -10.94
C VAL A 229 4.40 10.71 -11.59
N THR A 230 5.47 10.74 -10.79
CA THR A 230 6.85 10.81 -11.30
C THR A 230 7.80 9.88 -10.55
N GLY A 231 8.88 9.48 -11.21
CA GLY A 231 9.86 8.55 -10.65
C GLY A 231 9.33 7.12 -10.52
N THR A 232 10.05 6.33 -9.74
CA THR A 232 9.79 4.89 -9.60
C THR A 232 9.80 4.51 -8.13
N LYS A 233 8.84 3.67 -7.74
CA LYS A 233 8.77 3.08 -6.40
C LYS A 233 8.71 1.56 -6.48
N HIS A 234 9.51 0.89 -5.67
CA HIS A 234 9.39 -0.54 -5.41
C HIS A 234 8.44 -0.76 -4.23
N VAL A 235 7.38 -1.53 -4.47
CA VAL A 235 6.38 -1.87 -3.46
C VAL A 235 6.36 -3.38 -3.29
N ILE A 236 6.43 -3.82 -2.04
CA ILE A 236 6.23 -5.23 -1.66
C ILE A 236 4.92 -5.30 -0.88
N LEU A 237 4.01 -6.17 -1.31
CA LEU A 237 2.72 -6.45 -0.70
C LEU A 237 2.72 -7.85 -0.06
N VAL A 238 2.09 -7.99 1.09
CA VAL A 238 1.91 -9.26 1.81
C VAL A 238 0.43 -9.39 2.22
N PRO A 239 -0.24 -10.51 1.93
CA PRO A 239 -1.67 -10.62 2.18
C PRO A 239 -1.98 -10.66 3.69
N PRO A 240 -3.16 -10.18 4.12
CA PRO A 240 -3.56 -10.15 5.53
C PRO A 240 -3.54 -11.53 6.21
N SER A 241 -3.68 -12.62 5.44
CA SER A 241 -3.59 -14.01 5.89
C SER A 241 -2.23 -14.35 6.52
N GLN A 242 -1.17 -13.59 6.18
CA GLN A 242 0.18 -13.78 6.70
C GLN A 242 0.46 -12.98 7.98
N THR A 243 -0.51 -12.20 8.49
CA THR A 243 -0.35 -11.34 9.67
C THR A 243 0.23 -12.09 10.88
N GLY A 244 -0.22 -13.32 11.14
CA GLY A 244 0.28 -14.12 12.26
C GLY A 244 1.77 -14.48 12.19
N ARG A 245 2.40 -14.32 11.02
CA ARG A 245 3.84 -14.52 10.79
C ARG A 245 4.66 -13.24 10.89
N LEU A 246 3.99 -12.08 10.84
CA LEU A 246 4.59 -10.77 11.01
C LEU A 246 4.62 -10.44 12.50
N ALA A 247 5.72 -9.85 12.96
CA ALA A 247 5.85 -9.41 14.34
C ALA A 247 5.06 -8.10 14.54
N HIS A 248 3.73 -8.23 14.61
CA HIS A 248 2.78 -7.13 14.71
C HIS A 248 2.58 -6.68 16.16
N ASN A 249 3.50 -5.88 16.68
CA ASN A 249 3.46 -5.39 18.06
C ASN A 249 3.36 -3.86 18.16
N ARG A 250 3.32 -3.13 17.03
CA ARG A 250 3.47 -1.66 16.99
C ARG A 250 2.37 -1.00 16.17
N HIS A 251 1.20 -0.82 16.75
CA HIS A 251 0.03 -0.21 16.10
C HIS A 251 -0.34 -0.89 14.77
N VAL A 252 0.09 -0.37 13.61
CA VAL A 252 -0.13 -0.92 12.26
C VAL A 252 1.19 -1.35 11.58
N PHE A 253 2.31 -1.20 12.27
CA PHE A 253 3.65 -1.52 11.80
C PHE A 253 4.11 -2.88 12.32
N SER A 254 4.89 -3.55 11.47
CA SER A 254 5.58 -4.78 11.84
C SER A 254 6.96 -4.45 12.40
N ASP A 255 7.41 -5.22 13.38
CA ASP A 255 8.83 -5.24 13.73
C ASP A 255 9.65 -5.83 12.56
N VAL A 256 9.07 -6.63 11.66
CA VAL A 256 9.71 -6.97 10.37
C VAL A 256 9.64 -5.77 9.43
N SER A 257 10.37 -4.71 9.76
CA SER A 257 10.27 -3.38 9.15
C SER A 257 10.72 -3.31 7.68
N ASP A 258 11.63 -4.20 7.27
CA ASP A 258 12.10 -4.30 5.88
C ASP A 258 12.26 -5.78 5.49
N LEU A 259 11.48 -6.21 4.51
CA LEU A 259 11.47 -7.56 3.94
C LEU A 259 12.63 -7.82 2.97
N THR A 260 13.38 -6.78 2.58
CA THR A 260 14.55 -6.92 1.70
C THR A 260 15.86 -7.01 2.49
N ASP A 261 15.85 -6.72 3.80
CA ASP A 261 17.01 -6.81 4.69
C ASP A 261 17.19 -8.24 5.25
N PRO A 262 18.22 -8.99 4.82
CA PRO A 262 18.46 -10.34 5.33
C PRO A 262 18.80 -10.38 6.82
N ALA A 263 19.45 -9.35 7.36
CA ALA A 263 19.77 -9.27 8.78
C ALA A 263 18.50 -9.08 9.60
N ARG A 264 17.54 -8.29 9.10
CA ARG A 264 16.22 -8.17 9.73
C ARG A 264 15.44 -9.48 9.66
N LEU A 265 15.38 -10.13 8.51
CA LEU A 265 14.70 -11.42 8.35
C LEU A 265 15.34 -12.56 9.17
N ALA A 266 16.64 -12.48 9.47
CA ALA A 266 17.30 -13.44 10.34
C ALA A 266 16.70 -13.44 11.75
N LEU A 267 16.31 -12.27 12.26
CA LEU A 267 15.68 -12.07 13.58
C LEU A 267 14.22 -12.55 13.64
N TYR A 268 13.55 -12.69 12.49
CA TYR A 268 12.15 -13.14 12.41
C TYR A 268 11.99 -14.35 11.47
N PRO A 269 12.38 -15.56 11.91
CA PRO A 269 12.35 -16.75 11.06
C PRO A 269 10.99 -17.04 10.42
N ARG A 270 9.88 -16.71 11.10
CA ARG A 270 8.51 -16.90 10.58
C ARG A 270 8.20 -16.01 9.36
N ALA A 271 8.96 -14.93 9.17
CA ALA A 271 8.77 -13.98 8.07
C ALA A 271 9.63 -14.28 6.82
N ARG A 272 10.48 -15.32 6.86
CA ARG A 272 11.36 -15.69 5.73
C ARG A 272 10.55 -16.16 4.53
N ASP A 273 9.59 -17.07 4.75
CA ASP A 273 8.77 -17.69 3.69
C ASP A 273 7.38 -17.05 3.59
N LEU A 274 7.34 -15.71 3.63
CA LEU A 274 6.10 -14.97 3.40
C LEU A 274 5.72 -15.04 1.91
N LEU A 275 4.43 -15.16 1.65
CA LEU A 275 3.88 -14.82 0.35
C LEU A 275 4.04 -13.31 0.14
N ARG A 276 4.74 -12.92 -0.93
CA ARG A 276 5.04 -11.54 -1.28
C ARG A 276 4.66 -11.29 -2.73
N TYR A 277 4.11 -10.12 -3.00
CA TYR A 277 3.91 -9.61 -4.35
C TYR A 277 4.75 -8.35 -4.49
N GLU A 278 5.57 -8.31 -5.53
CA GLU A 278 6.46 -7.18 -5.77
C GLU A 278 6.02 -6.46 -7.04
N VAL A 279 5.95 -5.13 -6.96
CA VAL A 279 5.63 -4.29 -8.10
C VAL A 279 6.54 -3.08 -8.13
N ARG A 280 7.02 -2.76 -9.33
CA ARG A 280 7.71 -1.51 -9.61
C ARG A 280 6.68 -0.55 -10.20
N LEU A 281 6.25 0.43 -9.42
CA LEU A 281 5.34 1.48 -9.88
C LEU A 281 6.12 2.49 -10.72
N THR A 282 5.59 2.75 -11.91
CA THR A 282 6.14 3.69 -12.90
C THR A 282 5.15 4.84 -13.14
N PRO A 283 5.59 5.98 -13.72
CA PRO A 283 4.71 7.12 -13.98
C PRO A 283 3.46 6.73 -14.78
N GLY A 284 2.28 7.01 -14.22
CA GLY A 284 0.98 6.67 -14.80
C GLY A 284 0.30 5.44 -14.18
N ASP A 285 0.98 4.72 -13.29
CA ASP A 285 0.46 3.56 -12.61
C ASP A 285 -0.44 3.94 -11.44
N LEU A 286 -1.58 3.29 -11.32
CA LEU A 286 -2.36 3.25 -10.09
C LEU A 286 -2.20 1.89 -9.41
N LEU A 287 -1.92 1.84 -8.11
CA LEU A 287 -1.91 0.61 -7.31
C LEU A 287 -3.03 0.68 -6.27
N PHE A 288 -4.00 -0.21 -6.39
CA PHE A 288 -5.01 -0.44 -5.37
C PHE A 288 -4.46 -1.37 -4.29
N ILE A 289 -4.44 -0.90 -3.06
CA ILE A 289 -4.08 -1.68 -1.87
C ILE A 289 -5.32 -1.79 -0.99
N PRO A 290 -5.90 -2.98 -0.83
CA PRO A 290 -7.04 -3.17 0.04
C PRO A 290 -6.65 -3.04 1.51
N ILE A 291 -7.61 -2.66 2.34
CA ILE A 291 -7.45 -2.58 3.80
C ILE A 291 -6.81 -3.86 4.38
N GLY A 292 -5.86 -3.67 5.31
CA GLY A 292 -5.17 -4.76 5.98
C GLY A 292 -4.07 -5.47 5.17
N TRP A 293 -3.88 -5.13 3.88
CA TRP A 293 -2.74 -5.61 3.13
C TRP A 293 -1.46 -4.94 3.62
N TRP A 294 -0.52 -5.77 4.03
CA TRP A 294 0.79 -5.33 4.46
C TRP A 294 1.58 -4.85 3.27
N HIS A 295 2.28 -3.74 3.40
CA HIS A 295 3.10 -3.19 2.35
C HIS A 295 4.27 -2.37 2.87
N GLN A 296 5.37 -2.38 2.11
CA GLN A 296 6.48 -1.45 2.26
C GLN A 296 6.75 -0.80 0.92
N VAL A 297 7.25 0.44 0.96
CA VAL A 297 7.42 1.28 -0.24
C VAL A 297 8.79 1.94 -0.20
N ARG A 298 9.59 1.76 -1.25
CA ARG A 298 10.89 2.40 -1.42
C ARG A 298 10.93 3.19 -2.73
N SER A 299 11.31 4.46 -2.67
CA SER A 299 11.60 5.24 -3.86
C SER A 299 12.94 4.82 -4.46
N GLU A 300 12.96 4.49 -5.75
CA GLU A 300 14.19 4.16 -6.51
C GLU A 300 14.80 5.42 -7.16
N SER A 301 14.02 6.49 -7.28
CA SER A 301 14.42 7.79 -7.85
C SER A 301 13.70 8.93 -7.12
N PHE A 302 13.97 10.19 -7.49
CA PHE A 302 13.07 11.29 -7.12
C PHE A 302 11.65 10.93 -7.55
N SER A 303 10.71 10.99 -6.62
CA SER A 303 9.38 10.47 -6.86
C SER A 303 8.29 11.34 -6.24
N THR A 304 7.22 11.55 -7.02
CA THR A 304 5.95 12.09 -6.56
C THR A 304 4.84 11.06 -6.75
N MET A 305 3.96 10.96 -5.75
CA MET A 305 2.85 10.00 -5.73
C MET A 305 1.70 10.58 -4.92
N LEU A 306 0.46 10.32 -5.31
CA LEU A 306 -0.71 10.63 -4.48
C LEU A 306 -1.26 9.35 -3.85
N THR A 307 -1.81 9.47 -2.64
CA THR A 307 -2.67 8.43 -2.06
C THR A 307 -4.09 8.96 -1.93
N TYR A 308 -5.05 8.19 -2.42
CA TYR A 308 -6.47 8.48 -2.29
C TYR A 308 -7.17 7.42 -1.43
N THR A 309 -8.13 7.87 -0.63
CA THR A 309 -8.95 7.02 0.26
C THR A 309 -10.46 7.24 0.09
N HIS A 310 -10.89 8.25 -0.67
CA HIS A 310 -12.30 8.58 -0.89
C HIS A 310 -12.85 7.87 -2.14
N PHE A 311 -13.09 6.57 -2.02
CA PHE A 311 -13.72 5.77 -3.07
C PHE A 311 -15.21 6.09 -3.21
N HIS A 312 -15.81 5.72 -4.34
CA HIS A 312 -17.28 5.73 -4.51
C HIS A 312 -18.00 4.76 -3.56
N TRP A 313 -17.27 3.79 -3.02
CA TRP A 313 -17.77 2.77 -2.11
C TRP A 313 -17.29 2.99 -0.67
N PRO A 314 -17.98 2.44 0.34
CA PRO A 314 -17.60 2.62 1.73
C PRO A 314 -16.15 2.21 2.02
N ASN A 315 -15.39 3.11 2.65
CA ASN A 315 -14.02 2.89 3.09
C ASN A 315 -13.89 3.21 4.59
N ALA A 316 -14.61 2.43 5.41
CA ALA A 316 -14.80 2.65 6.84
C ALA A 316 -14.18 1.50 7.67
N GLY A 317 -14.30 1.59 9.00
CA GLY A 317 -13.87 0.55 9.94
C GLY A 317 -12.59 0.88 10.70
N HIS A 318 -11.86 1.91 10.25
CA HIS A 318 -10.68 2.43 10.94
C HIS A 318 -11.02 2.98 12.34
N GLU A 319 -12.26 3.48 12.54
CA GLU A 319 -12.75 4.03 13.80
C GLU A 319 -12.82 2.98 14.92
N ASN A 320 -12.94 1.70 14.53
CA ASN A 320 -13.09 0.57 15.45
C ASN A 320 -11.82 -0.30 15.52
N TYR A 321 -10.68 0.19 15.01
CA TYR A 321 -9.43 -0.54 15.09
C TYR A 321 -9.02 -0.71 16.57
N PRO A 322 -8.70 -1.93 17.04
CA PRO A 322 -8.33 -2.15 18.44
C PRO A 322 -6.99 -1.49 18.74
N ALA A 323 -7.02 -0.36 19.45
CA ALA A 323 -5.83 0.23 20.04
C ALA A 323 -5.37 -0.66 21.20
N GLY A 324 -4.33 -1.46 20.94
CA GLY A 324 -3.58 -2.18 21.97
C GLY A 324 -2.68 -1.25 22.77
#